data_AF-A0A1D6KJN0-F1
#
_entry.id   AF-A0A1D6KJN0-F1
#
_cell.length_a   1.000
_cell.length_b   1.000
_cell.length_c   1.000
_cell.angle_alpha   90.00
_cell.angle_beta   90.00
_cell.angle_gamma   90.00
#
_symmetry.space_group_name_H-M   'P 1'
#
loop_
_entity.id
_entity.type
_entity.pdbx_description
1 polymer ?
#
loop_
_entity_poly.entity_id
_entity_poly.type
_entity_poly.pdbx_seq_one_letter_code
_entity_poly.pdbx_strand_id
1 'polypeptide(L)' 'MERLDKEKQADIRSYKGLMVQEKMTSNKQIASGSKTLQELEEDFM' A
#
# COMPACT_ATOMS: atom_id res chain seq x y z
N MET A 1 -19.57 -20.76 -12.75
CA MET A 1 -19.27 -19.85 -11.63
C MET A 1 -17.88 -20.08 -11.08
N GLU A 2 -17.51 -21.30 -10.67
CA GLU A 2 -16.21 -21.57 -10.03
C GLU A 2 -14.96 -21.24 -10.89
N ARG A 3 -15.03 -21.41 -12.21
CA ARG A 3 -13.93 -21.01 -13.13
C ARG A 3 -13.72 -19.50 -13.17
N LEU A 4 -14.83 -18.75 -13.18
CA LEU A 4 -14.83 -17.29 -13.25
C LEU A 4 -14.19 -16.69 -11.98
N ASP A 5 -14.42 -17.31 -10.82
CA ASP A 5 -13.84 -16.87 -9.56
C ASP A 5 -12.34 -17.15 -9.47
N LYS A 6 -11.88 -18.28 -10.04
CA LYS A 6 -10.44 -18.60 -10.13
C LYS A 6 -9.70 -17.62 -11.04
N GLU A 7 -10.30 -17.22 -12.15
CA GLU A 7 -9.74 -16.22 -13.07
C GLU A 7 -9.66 -14.84 -12.40
N LYS A 8 -10.74 -14.37 -11.76
CA LYS A 8 -10.71 -13.11 -10.98
C LYS A 8 -9.64 -13.10 -9.90
N GLN A 9 -9.46 -14.21 -9.18
CA GLN A 9 -8.40 -14.31 -8.17
C GLN A 9 -7.00 -14.29 -8.78
N ALA A 10 -6.80 -14.87 -9.97
CA ALA A 10 -5.54 -14.81 -10.69
C ALA A 10 -5.19 -13.37 -11.11
N ASP A 11 -6.17 -12.62 -11.61
CA ASP A 11 -6.00 -11.23 -12.01
C ASP A 11 -5.66 -10.32 -10.82
N ILE A 12 -6.35 -10.49 -9.67
CA ILE A 12 -6.06 -9.74 -8.45
C ILE A 12 -4.64 -10.02 -7.94
N ARG A 13 -4.20 -11.28 -7.99
CA ARG A 13 -2.83 -11.66 -7.61
C ARG A 13 -1.79 -11.06 -8.54
N SER A 14 -2.06 -11.06 -9.85
CA SER A 14 -1.19 -10.44 -10.87
C SER A 14 -1.04 -8.93 -10.63
N TYR A 15 -2.17 -8.24 -10.44
CA TYR A 15 -2.18 -6.80 -10.16
C TYR A 15 -1.41 -6.45 -8.88
N LYS A 16 -1.61 -7.21 -7.80
CA LYS A 16 -0.86 -7.01 -6.55
C LYS A 16 0.64 -7.25 -6.72
N GLY A 17 1.03 -8.26 -7.51
CA GLY A 17 2.43 -8.53 -7.82
C GLY A 17 3.10 -7.38 -8.57
N LEU A 18 2.41 -6.80 -9.57
CA LEU A 18 2.88 -5.63 -10.32
C LEU A 18 3.05 -4.41 -9.41
N MET A 19 2.06 -4.13 -8.54
CA MET A 19 2.14 -3.03 -7.58
C MET A 19 3.32 -3.17 -6.60
N VAL A 20 3.68 -4.40 -6.22
CA VAL A 20 4.86 -4.68 -5.38
C VAL A 20 6.16 -4.52 -6.18
N GLN A 21 6.22 -5.00 -7.42
CA GLN A 21 7.39 -4.85 -8.29
C GLN A 21 7.70 -3.38 -8.61
N GLU A 22 6.68 -2.54 -8.78
CA GLU A 22 6.84 -1.11 -9.08
C GLU A 22 7.14 -0.24 -7.85
N LYS A 23 7.37 -0.82 -6.66
CA LYS A 23 7.54 -0.07 -5.39
C LYS A 23 6.45 0.98 -5.18
N MET A 24 5.22 0.68 -5.60
CA MET A 24 4.06 1.54 -5.40
C MET A 24 3.74 1.58 -3.91
N THR A 25 4.41 2.49 -3.20
CA THR A 25 4.34 2.63 -1.76
C THR A 25 3.06 3.40 -1.45
N SER A 26 2.22 2.88 -0.54
CA SER A 26 0.97 3.57 -0.19
C SER A 26 1.28 4.95 0.40
N ASN A 27 0.49 5.98 0.05
CA ASN A 27 0.57 7.30 0.70
C ASN A 27 0.53 7.19 2.23
N LYS A 28 -0.19 6.19 2.77
CA LYS A 28 -0.23 5.90 4.20
C LYS A 28 1.11 5.38 4.74
N GLN A 29 1.81 4.55 3.97
CA GLN A 29 3.14 4.04 4.32
C GLN A 29 4.22 5.13 4.23
N ILE A 30 4.11 6.02 3.22
CA ILE A 30 4.97 7.20 3.08
C ILE A 30 4.78 8.12 4.29
N ALA A 31 3.52 8.39 4.67
CA ALA A 31 3.20 9.22 5.82
C ALA A 31 3.62 8.60 7.17
N SER A 32 3.57 7.26 7.31
CA SER A 32 3.97 6.58 8.55
C SER A 32 5.49 6.46 8.76
N GLY A 33 6.30 6.72 7.73
CA GLY A 33 7.77 6.64 7.82
C GLY A 33 8.43 7.92 8.32
N SER A 34 7.68 9.02 8.37
CA SER A 34 8.10 10.35 8.84
C SER A 34 7.30 10.74 10.08
N LYS A 35 7.91 11.47 11.01
CA LYS A 35 7.16 12.09 12.12
C LYS A 35 5.99 12.89 11.54
N THR A 36 4.81 12.73 12.13
CA THR A 36 3.66 13.58 11.81
C THR A 36 3.97 15.03 12.17
N LEU A 37 3.27 15.99 11.57
CA LEU A 37 3.44 17.41 11.91
C LEU A 37 3.25 17.65 13.42
N GLN A 38 2.30 16.94 14.03
CA GLN A 38 2.04 16.98 15.46
C GLN A 38 3.22 16.44 16.29
N GLU A 39 3.82 15.31 15.88
CA GLU A 39 5.01 14.76 16.55
C GLU A 39 6.24 15.67 16.40
N LEU A 40 6.32 16.46 15.32
CA LEU A 40 7.34 17.49 15.16
C LEU A 40 7.10 18.68 16.10
N GLU A 41 5.85 19.10 16.28
CA GLU A 41 5.48 20.20 17.18
C GLU A 41 5.78 19.88 18.65
N GLU A 42 5.59 18.62 19.08
CA GLU A 42 5.92 18.16 20.44
C GLU A 42 7.44 18.22 20.74
N ASP A 43 8.32 18.11 19.74
CA ASP A 43 9.77 18.21 19.96
C ASP A 43 10.22 19.67 20.27
N PHE A 44 9.40 20.68 19.98
CA PHE A 44 9.72 22.10 20.17
C PHE A 44 9.11 22.73 21.44
N MET A 45 8.22 22.03 22.14
CA MET A 45 7.57 22.46 23.39
C MET A 45 8.27 21.88 24.62
#